data_AF-M0AQN6-F1
#
_entry.id   AF-M0AQN6-F1
#
_cell.length_a   1.000
_cell.length_b   1.000
_cell.length_c   1.000
_cell.angle_alpha   90.00
_cell.angle_beta   90.00
_cell.angle_gamma   90.00
#
_symmetry.space_group_name_H-M   'P 1'
#
loop_
_entity.id
_entity.type
_entity.pdbx_description
1 polymer ?
#
loop_
_entity_poly.entity_id
_entity_poly.type
_entity_poly.pdbx_seq_one_letter_code
_entity_poly.pdbx_strand_id
1 'polypeptide(L)'
;MSRTSRSDETVSNTNEPPTRADGGPGSKSVSASSLDTLVIGIDAGCLPVFERLFEEDRIPTIERLCTDGLTAPLESQIPPWTPSAWPSVYTGQNPGKHGAIGFVGYDGYDWHVTSNDDVEAHPLWTLLDQQGHSSIVVNAPVTHPPDEFDGAVIPGFLGPEDPPCHPVELLDDVRDEIGEYRVYPNYTRDDDSVPDSEKIAEYQRLVRMRGDAFRYLAEKYDPDFGFLQFQKTDTVFHEFAGAEDKVNAVYEATDETIAEVLDECDPDRVFLVSDHGMGPYEGYEFRLNEFLRDEGFLETTTGGKGMPSWTPMRRRLREGEEYDTWEPGTVARVASVAAQFGITASRVRTVLERVGLAELAIKYAPSGVSRTANEQVDFGESKAYVRARTELGVRINLEGREPMGVVPPDEYDDLREELMETLRGVETPDGEPFFETVVPREEYFHGENVEETVDIVTIPADFEHALSEQFREDADDYFGPVEPWNHKLDGIFVAAGEGIDETAAVDRAHLFDVAPTVLAAMGVPYSERMDGEVVPVVEPTEAIEYPAYGGVGTMDRERDGSDEAGDRGRVDEGEHERERKRSEADDDVTERLADLGYMN
;
A
#
# COMPACT_ATOMS: atom_id res chain seq x y z
N MET A 1 -75.60 -41.98 -45.79
CA MET A 1 -75.54 -40.72 -46.55
C MET A 1 -74.08 -40.45 -46.88
N SER A 2 -73.76 -40.22 -48.17
CA SER A 2 -72.50 -39.80 -48.84
C SER A 2 -71.15 -40.32 -48.29
N ARG A 3 -70.40 -41.20 -48.99
CA ARG A 3 -69.52 -40.99 -50.18
C ARG A 3 -68.72 -39.68 -50.08
N THR A 4 -67.38 -39.69 -50.16
CA THR A 4 -66.54 -39.63 -51.39
C THR A 4 -65.07 -39.64 -50.93
N SER A 5 -64.18 -40.56 -51.36
CA SER A 5 -63.06 -40.40 -52.33
C SER A 5 -62.32 -39.03 -52.25
N ARG A 6 -61.00 -38.89 -52.42
CA ARG A 6 -60.04 -39.53 -53.34
C ARG A 6 -58.61 -39.07 -52.96
N SER A 7 -57.64 -39.86 -53.39
CA SER A 7 -56.21 -39.56 -53.58
C SER A 7 -55.93 -38.34 -54.46
N ASP A 8 -54.80 -37.64 -54.26
CA ASP A 8 -53.83 -37.36 -55.32
C ASP A 8 -52.49 -36.79 -54.82
N GLU A 9 -51.43 -37.19 -55.51
CA GLU A 9 -50.04 -36.73 -55.43
C GLU A 9 -49.88 -35.29 -55.95
N THR A 10 -48.92 -34.53 -55.40
CA THR A 10 -48.29 -33.41 -56.11
C THR A 10 -46.81 -33.25 -55.75
N VAL A 11 -45.96 -33.69 -56.67
CA VAL A 11 -44.83 -32.97 -57.33
C VAL A 11 -44.01 -31.95 -56.51
N SER A 12 -42.73 -32.31 -56.29
CA SER A 12 -41.50 -31.53 -56.51
C SER A 12 -41.59 -29.99 -56.52
N ASN A 13 -40.87 -29.34 -55.60
CA ASN A 13 -40.02 -28.20 -55.98
C ASN A 13 -38.84 -28.03 -55.00
N THR A 14 -37.64 -28.41 -55.45
CA THR A 14 -36.37 -28.00 -54.88
C THR A 14 -36.14 -26.53 -55.22
N ASN A 15 -36.08 -25.67 -54.21
CA ASN A 15 -35.66 -24.29 -54.37
C ASN A 15 -34.56 -24.02 -53.34
N GLU A 16 -33.31 -24.17 -53.77
CA GLU A 16 -32.15 -23.63 -53.09
C GLU A 16 -32.30 -22.10 -53.00
N PRO A 17 -32.03 -21.47 -51.84
CA PRO A 17 -31.96 -20.03 -51.77
C PRO A 17 -30.63 -19.54 -52.39
N PRO A 18 -30.63 -18.39 -53.09
CA PRO A 18 -29.46 -17.90 -53.79
C PRO A 18 -28.42 -17.37 -52.80
N THR A 19 -27.17 -17.76 -53.02
CA THR A 19 -25.97 -17.10 -52.48
C THR A 19 -26.01 -15.62 -52.84
N ARG A 20 -26.20 -14.76 -51.83
CA ARG A 20 -25.91 -13.32 -51.93
C ARG A 20 -24.55 -13.05 -51.33
N ALA A 21 -23.61 -12.71 -52.19
CA ALA A 21 -22.50 -11.85 -51.84
C ALA A 21 -23.05 -10.43 -51.66
N ASP A 22 -22.91 -9.87 -50.47
CA ASP A 22 -22.89 -8.43 -50.23
C ASP A 22 -22.03 -8.18 -49.00
N GLY A 23 -20.92 -7.46 -49.21
CA GLY A 23 -20.07 -6.96 -48.14
C GLY A 23 -20.79 -5.84 -47.39
N GLY A 24 -20.92 -6.04 -46.08
CA GLY A 24 -21.14 -4.98 -45.10
C GLY A 24 -19.85 -4.74 -44.31
N PRO A 25 -19.68 -3.57 -43.66
CA PRO A 25 -18.46 -3.21 -42.95
C PRO A 25 -18.23 -4.20 -41.80
N GLY A 26 -16.96 -4.58 -41.62
CA GLY A 26 -16.54 -5.65 -40.72
C GLY A 26 -17.16 -5.53 -39.35
N SER A 27 -17.91 -6.56 -38.97
CA SER A 27 -17.87 -7.06 -37.59
C SER A 27 -16.39 -7.20 -37.25
N LYS A 28 -15.85 -6.32 -36.40
CA LYS A 28 -14.60 -6.63 -35.70
C LYS A 28 -14.86 -7.99 -35.05
N SER A 29 -14.20 -9.05 -35.53
CA SER A 29 -14.01 -10.20 -34.66
C SER A 29 -13.16 -9.63 -33.53
N VAL A 30 -13.73 -9.54 -32.34
CA VAL A 30 -12.93 -9.39 -31.13
C VAL A 30 -11.98 -10.58 -31.17
N SER A 31 -10.71 -10.34 -31.49
CA SER A 31 -9.70 -11.35 -31.22
C SER A 31 -9.72 -11.51 -29.71
N ALA A 32 -9.95 -12.73 -29.22
CA ALA A 32 -9.67 -13.04 -27.83
C ALA A 32 -8.25 -12.51 -27.55
N SER A 33 -8.12 -11.78 -26.43
CA SER A 33 -6.84 -11.25 -25.98
C SER A 33 -5.85 -12.41 -25.79
N SER A 34 -4.56 -12.17 -26.00
CA SER A 34 -3.48 -13.09 -25.65
C SER A 34 -3.16 -13.13 -24.14
N LEU A 35 -4.09 -12.67 -23.30
CA LEU A 35 -3.91 -12.61 -21.86
C LEU A 35 -3.91 -14.03 -21.27
N ASP A 36 -2.73 -14.60 -21.09
CA ASP A 36 -2.54 -15.92 -20.52
C ASP A 36 -2.82 -15.95 -19.00
N THR A 37 -2.48 -14.87 -18.29
CA THR A 37 -2.63 -14.81 -16.83
C THR A 37 -2.99 -13.42 -16.33
N LEU A 38 -4.06 -13.35 -15.54
CA LEU A 38 -4.52 -12.14 -14.86
C LEU A 38 -4.41 -12.30 -13.34
N VAL A 39 -3.70 -11.37 -12.70
CA VAL A 39 -3.74 -11.19 -11.24
C VAL A 39 -4.66 -10.02 -10.92
N ILE A 40 -5.68 -10.30 -10.11
CA ILE A 40 -6.62 -9.32 -9.57
C ILE A 40 -6.28 -9.10 -8.10
N GLY A 41 -5.83 -7.90 -7.78
CA GLY A 41 -5.59 -7.47 -6.42
C GLY A 41 -6.83 -6.81 -5.82
N ILE A 42 -7.32 -7.33 -4.70
CA ILE A 42 -8.36 -6.67 -3.89
C ILE A 42 -7.72 -6.27 -2.57
N ASP A 43 -7.56 -4.98 -2.34
CA ASP A 43 -7.05 -4.44 -1.08
C ASP A 43 -8.02 -4.76 0.06
N ALA A 44 -7.52 -5.30 1.17
CA ALA A 44 -8.35 -5.79 2.29
C ALA A 44 -9.39 -6.88 1.94
N GLY A 45 -9.18 -7.67 0.88
CA GLY A 45 -10.06 -8.77 0.48
C GLY A 45 -9.86 -10.01 1.36
N CYS A 46 -10.90 -10.44 2.08
CA CYS A 46 -10.82 -11.62 2.96
C CYS A 46 -12.13 -12.42 3.02
N LEU A 47 -12.03 -13.71 3.37
CA LEU A 47 -13.18 -14.62 3.48
C LEU A 47 -14.30 -14.08 4.39
N PRO A 48 -14.05 -13.54 5.60
CA PRO A 48 -15.13 -13.03 6.44
C PRO A 48 -16.00 -11.94 5.77
N VAL A 49 -15.39 -11.09 4.94
CA VAL A 49 -16.12 -10.06 4.18
C VAL A 49 -16.85 -10.70 3.00
N PHE A 50 -16.18 -11.59 2.27
CA PHE A 50 -16.74 -12.26 1.10
C PHE A 50 -17.91 -13.18 1.43
N GLU A 51 -17.79 -14.04 2.45
CA GLU A 51 -18.85 -14.97 2.87
C GLU A 51 -20.15 -14.24 3.20
N ARG A 52 -20.07 -13.11 3.90
CA ARG A 52 -21.22 -12.24 4.18
C ARG A 52 -21.88 -11.73 2.89
N LEU A 53 -21.07 -11.34 1.91
CA LEU A 53 -21.56 -10.83 0.62
C LEU A 53 -22.10 -11.95 -0.28
N PHE A 54 -21.57 -13.18 -0.17
CA PHE A 54 -22.08 -14.38 -0.84
C PHE A 54 -23.48 -14.73 -0.33
N GLU A 55 -23.70 -14.70 0.99
CA GLU A 55 -25.01 -14.97 1.60
C GLU A 55 -26.12 -14.01 1.11
N GLU A 56 -25.73 -12.82 0.63
CA GLU A 56 -26.64 -11.81 0.09
C GLU A 56 -26.69 -11.78 -1.46
N ASP A 57 -26.01 -12.70 -2.15
CA ASP A 57 -25.86 -12.75 -3.62
C ASP A 57 -25.32 -11.42 -4.22
N ARG A 58 -24.37 -10.76 -3.52
CA ARG A 58 -23.88 -9.40 -3.85
C ARG A 58 -22.68 -9.37 -4.79
N ILE A 59 -21.81 -10.38 -4.70
CA ILE A 59 -20.55 -10.46 -5.46
C ILE A 59 -20.44 -11.80 -6.21
N PRO A 60 -21.39 -12.11 -7.10
CA PRO A 60 -21.50 -13.43 -7.73
C PRO A 60 -20.30 -13.82 -8.60
N THR A 61 -19.48 -12.86 -9.04
CA THR A 61 -18.29 -13.14 -9.84
C THR A 61 -17.13 -13.60 -8.96
N ILE A 62 -16.87 -12.88 -7.87
CA ILE A 62 -15.89 -13.26 -6.86
C ILE A 62 -16.31 -14.58 -6.22
N GLU A 63 -17.59 -14.76 -5.89
CA GLU A 63 -18.10 -16.04 -5.36
C GLU A 63 -17.81 -17.19 -6.32
N ARG A 64 -18.05 -16.99 -7.63
CA ARG A 64 -17.75 -17.99 -8.64
C ARG A 64 -16.26 -18.31 -8.70
N LEU A 65 -15.37 -17.31 -8.70
CA LEU A 65 -13.92 -17.54 -8.66
C LEU A 65 -13.51 -18.35 -7.42
N CYS A 66 -14.07 -18.01 -6.24
CA CYS A 66 -13.76 -18.70 -5.00
C CYS A 66 -14.28 -20.15 -4.95
N THR A 67 -15.43 -20.40 -5.59
CA THR A 67 -16.12 -21.71 -5.53
C THR A 67 -15.74 -22.66 -6.66
N ASP A 68 -15.46 -22.14 -7.85
CA ASP A 68 -15.00 -22.92 -9.01
C ASP A 68 -13.47 -23.08 -9.03
N GLY A 69 -12.72 -22.20 -8.35
CA GLY A 69 -11.26 -22.27 -8.21
C GLY A 69 -10.78 -22.91 -6.91
N LEU A 70 -9.46 -22.93 -6.70
CA LEU A 70 -8.87 -23.19 -5.39
C LEU A 70 -8.86 -21.90 -4.58
N THR A 71 -9.37 -21.95 -3.34
CA THR A 71 -9.35 -20.83 -2.39
C THR A 71 -8.63 -21.21 -1.12
N ALA A 72 -7.76 -20.32 -0.62
CA ALA A 72 -7.08 -20.46 0.66
C ALA A 72 -6.90 -19.08 1.35
N PRO A 73 -6.77 -19.04 2.69
CA PRO A 73 -6.26 -17.86 3.37
C PRO A 73 -4.87 -17.48 2.85
N LEU A 74 -4.64 -16.18 2.66
CA LEU A 74 -3.34 -15.63 2.29
C LEU A 74 -2.78 -14.81 3.44
N GLU A 75 -1.78 -15.37 4.13
CA GLU A 75 -1.13 -14.71 5.25
C GLU A 75 -0.23 -13.57 4.76
N SER A 76 -0.43 -12.39 5.33
CA SER A 76 0.38 -11.21 5.07
C SER A 76 1.75 -11.28 5.76
N GLN A 77 2.71 -10.52 5.24
CA GLN A 77 3.98 -10.29 5.94
C GLN A 77 3.81 -9.30 7.10
N ILE A 78 4.84 -9.17 7.95
CA ILE A 78 4.85 -8.20 9.04
C ILE A 78 5.79 -7.04 8.69
N PRO A 79 5.31 -5.77 8.72
CA PRO A 79 3.95 -5.37 9.08
C PRO A 79 2.96 -5.44 7.89
N PRO A 80 1.69 -5.85 8.06
CA PRO A 80 0.80 -6.28 6.97
C PRO A 80 0.11 -5.11 6.23
N TRP A 81 0.84 -4.04 5.96
CA TRP A 81 0.28 -2.84 5.36
C TRP A 81 0.54 -2.80 3.86
N THR A 82 -0.38 -2.19 3.12
CA THR A 82 -0.30 -1.94 1.68
C THR A 82 1.11 -1.67 1.12
N PRO A 83 1.91 -0.72 1.67
CA PRO A 83 3.23 -0.40 1.10
C PRO A 83 4.32 -1.45 1.27
N SER A 84 4.22 -2.35 2.24
CA SER A 84 5.16 -3.48 2.38
C SER A 84 4.59 -4.74 1.73
N ALA A 85 3.28 -4.95 1.88
CA ALA A 85 2.59 -6.15 1.46
C ALA A 85 2.46 -6.27 -0.08
N TRP A 86 2.10 -5.20 -0.80
CA TRP A 86 2.03 -5.30 -2.28
C TRP A 86 3.39 -5.56 -2.93
N PRO A 87 4.49 -4.86 -2.57
CA PRO A 87 5.82 -5.26 -3.03
C PRO A 87 6.16 -6.70 -2.71
N SER A 88 5.81 -7.19 -1.52
CA SER A 88 6.00 -8.59 -1.17
C SER A 88 5.23 -9.55 -2.09
N VAL A 89 3.99 -9.21 -2.48
CA VAL A 89 3.19 -10.00 -3.43
C VAL A 89 3.86 -10.09 -4.80
N TYR A 90 4.26 -8.95 -5.38
CA TYR A 90 4.75 -8.95 -6.75
C TYR A 90 6.25 -9.21 -6.90
N THR A 91 7.04 -9.11 -5.82
CA THR A 91 8.47 -9.48 -5.82
C THR A 91 8.75 -10.86 -5.24
N GLY A 92 7.79 -11.44 -4.50
CA GLY A 92 7.95 -12.68 -3.76
C GLY A 92 8.98 -12.61 -2.63
N GLN A 93 9.34 -11.42 -2.17
CA GLN A 93 10.40 -11.19 -1.18
C GLN A 93 9.87 -10.49 0.06
N ASN A 94 10.56 -10.63 1.19
CA ASN A 94 10.24 -9.91 2.43
C ASN A 94 10.76 -8.45 2.41
N PRO A 95 10.24 -7.56 3.29
CA PRO A 95 10.65 -6.16 3.34
C PRO A 95 12.15 -5.92 3.58
N GLY A 96 12.82 -6.81 4.31
CA GLY A 96 14.27 -6.73 4.52
C GLY A 96 15.10 -6.96 3.24
N LYS A 97 14.53 -7.59 2.21
CA LYS A 97 15.15 -7.73 0.89
C LYS A 97 14.73 -6.59 -0.03
N HIS A 98 13.43 -6.40 -0.21
CA HIS A 98 12.95 -5.44 -1.20
C HIS A 98 12.98 -3.98 -0.73
N GLY A 99 13.17 -3.67 0.56
CA GLY A 99 13.41 -2.30 1.05
C GLY A 99 12.16 -1.48 1.42
N ALA A 100 11.01 -1.72 0.79
CA ALA A 100 9.75 -1.09 1.18
C ALA A 100 9.17 -1.65 2.51
N ILE A 101 9.40 -0.97 3.64
CA ILE A 101 9.04 -1.47 4.99
C ILE A 101 7.66 -0.99 5.47
N GLY A 102 7.26 0.21 5.08
CA GLY A 102 6.03 0.85 5.55
C GLY A 102 5.64 2.01 4.66
N PHE A 103 4.76 2.90 5.14
CA PHE A 103 4.30 4.05 4.36
C PHE A 103 5.38 5.12 4.15
N VAL A 104 6.41 5.11 5.00
CA VAL A 104 7.53 6.03 4.95
C VAL A 104 8.84 5.25 5.09
N GLY A 105 9.85 5.68 4.34
CA GLY A 105 11.25 5.32 4.53
C GLY A 105 11.93 6.31 5.48
N TYR A 106 13.12 5.97 5.95
CA TYR A 106 13.87 6.79 6.91
C TYR A 106 15.32 7.02 6.46
N ASP A 107 15.73 8.28 6.45
CA ASP A 107 17.12 8.70 6.26
C ASP A 107 17.66 9.20 7.61
N GLY A 108 18.09 8.26 8.45
CA GLY A 108 18.43 8.53 9.85
C GLY A 108 17.20 8.92 10.67
N TYR A 109 17.00 10.23 10.92
CA TYR A 109 15.82 10.76 11.62
C TYR A 109 14.86 11.52 10.71
N ASP A 110 15.30 11.81 9.49
CA ASP A 110 14.43 12.33 8.45
C ASP A 110 13.68 11.15 7.80
N TRP A 111 12.63 11.45 7.05
CA TRP A 111 11.77 10.45 6.43
C TRP A 111 11.29 10.95 5.06
N HIS A 112 10.87 10.00 4.23
CA HIS A 112 10.26 10.24 2.92
C HIS A 112 9.11 9.27 2.71
N VAL A 113 8.21 9.57 1.76
CA VAL A 113 7.15 8.64 1.40
C VAL A 113 7.75 7.46 0.65
N THR A 114 7.35 6.25 1.02
CA THR A 114 7.82 5.04 0.34
C THR A 114 7.36 5.01 -1.12
N SER A 115 8.29 4.69 -2.00
CA SER A 115 8.17 4.74 -3.45
C SER A 115 8.83 3.51 -4.09
N ASN A 116 8.69 3.35 -5.40
CA ASN A 116 9.36 2.27 -6.15
C ASN A 116 10.90 2.43 -6.14
N ASP A 117 11.42 3.64 -5.92
CA ASP A 117 12.87 3.85 -5.77
C ASP A 117 13.42 3.15 -4.51
N ASP A 118 12.56 2.86 -3.52
CA ASP A 118 12.90 2.10 -2.32
C ASP A 118 12.77 0.58 -2.52
N VAL A 119 12.22 0.14 -3.65
CA VAL A 119 11.99 -1.28 -3.96
C VAL A 119 13.20 -1.86 -4.69
N GLU A 120 14.13 -2.47 -3.96
CA GLU A 120 15.38 -3.04 -4.51
C GLU A 120 15.23 -4.49 -5.01
N ALA A 121 14.11 -4.79 -5.66
CA ALA A 121 13.77 -6.13 -6.13
C ALA A 121 13.01 -6.10 -7.45
N HIS A 122 13.30 -7.06 -8.33
CA HIS A 122 12.53 -7.20 -9.57
C HIS A 122 11.09 -7.64 -9.26
N PRO A 123 10.07 -6.86 -9.66
CA PRO A 123 8.70 -7.35 -9.67
C PRO A 123 8.53 -8.42 -10.75
N LEU A 124 7.52 -9.28 -10.61
CA LEU A 124 7.33 -10.43 -11.48
C LEU A 124 7.18 -10.03 -12.95
N TRP A 125 6.57 -8.87 -13.27
CA TRP A 125 6.45 -8.40 -14.65
C TRP A 125 7.80 -8.02 -15.29
N THR A 126 8.79 -7.59 -14.49
CA THR A 126 10.17 -7.41 -14.99
C THR A 126 10.85 -8.75 -15.24
N LEU A 127 10.57 -9.77 -14.42
CA LEU A 127 11.08 -11.13 -14.64
C LEU A 127 10.46 -11.78 -15.88
N LEU A 128 9.17 -11.50 -16.13
CA LEU A 128 8.45 -11.89 -17.34
C LEU A 128 9.04 -11.23 -18.59
N ASP A 129 9.30 -9.93 -18.57
CA ASP A 129 9.97 -9.20 -19.68
C ASP A 129 11.34 -9.81 -20.00
N GLN A 130 12.12 -10.15 -18.98
CA GLN A 130 13.42 -10.83 -19.17
C GLN A 130 13.30 -12.22 -19.82
N GLN A 131 12.13 -12.84 -19.78
CA GLN A 131 11.81 -14.10 -20.47
C GLN A 131 11.02 -13.88 -21.77
N GLY A 132 10.79 -12.63 -22.19
CA GLY A 132 10.14 -12.28 -23.44
C GLY A 132 8.62 -12.27 -23.39
N HIS A 133 8.03 -12.12 -22.20
CA HIS A 133 6.60 -11.92 -22.00
C HIS A 133 6.28 -10.46 -21.75
N SER A 134 5.19 -10.00 -22.35
CA SER A 134 4.68 -8.64 -22.21
C SER A 134 3.67 -8.54 -21.05
N SER A 135 3.54 -7.35 -20.45
CA SER A 135 2.69 -7.15 -19.27
C SER A 135 1.90 -5.85 -19.29
N ILE A 136 0.72 -5.83 -18.66
CA ILE A 136 0.04 -4.58 -18.27
C ILE A 136 -0.23 -4.55 -16.77
N VAL A 137 0.03 -3.41 -16.13
CA VAL A 137 -0.14 -3.21 -14.69
C VAL A 137 -0.97 -1.95 -14.45
N VAL A 138 -2.09 -2.10 -13.77
CA VAL A 138 -2.99 -0.99 -13.46
C VAL A 138 -3.18 -0.86 -11.96
N ASN A 139 -2.77 0.30 -11.44
CA ASN A 139 -3.02 0.75 -10.09
C ASN A 139 -2.34 -0.09 -8.98
N ALA A 140 -1.29 -0.86 -9.31
CA ALA A 140 -0.48 -1.53 -8.29
C ALA A 140 0.18 -0.51 -7.35
N PRO A 141 0.08 -0.66 -6.01
CA PRO A 141 0.74 0.24 -5.08
C PRO A 141 2.27 0.17 -5.16
N VAL A 142 2.95 1.26 -4.80
CA VAL A 142 4.43 1.36 -4.74
C VAL A 142 5.13 1.04 -6.08
N THR A 143 4.52 1.46 -7.19
CA THR A 143 5.13 1.35 -8.53
C THR A 143 5.44 2.73 -9.14
N HIS A 144 5.43 3.80 -8.33
CA HIS A 144 5.87 5.12 -8.74
C HIS A 144 7.26 5.44 -8.15
N PRO A 145 8.22 5.94 -8.95
CA PRO A 145 8.19 6.02 -10.41
C PRO A 145 8.27 4.61 -11.05
N PRO A 146 7.67 4.39 -12.23
CA PRO A 146 7.64 3.07 -12.85
C PRO A 146 8.97 2.71 -13.52
N ASP A 147 9.34 1.43 -13.43
CA ASP A 147 10.40 0.84 -14.26
C ASP A 147 9.95 0.64 -15.71
N GLU A 148 10.93 0.57 -16.62
CA GLU A 148 10.71 0.20 -18.02
C GLU A 148 10.68 -1.33 -18.18
N PHE A 149 9.68 -1.84 -18.92
CA PHE A 149 9.55 -3.24 -19.35
C PHE A 149 8.73 -3.34 -20.65
N ASP A 150 8.65 -4.50 -21.31
CA ASP A 150 7.77 -4.68 -22.47
C ASP A 150 6.29 -4.68 -22.05
N GLY A 151 5.61 -3.55 -22.27
CA GLY A 151 4.22 -3.38 -21.85
C GLY A 151 3.87 -1.98 -21.35
N ALA A 152 2.99 -1.93 -20.35
CA ALA A 152 2.48 -0.69 -19.79
C ALA A 152 2.19 -0.76 -18.28
N VAL A 153 2.46 0.32 -17.55
CA VAL A 153 2.08 0.49 -16.14
C VAL A 153 1.50 1.87 -15.86
N ILE A 154 0.33 1.87 -15.21
CA ILE A 154 -0.23 3.05 -14.54
C ILE A 154 -0.01 2.85 -13.04
N PRO A 155 0.88 3.63 -12.39
CA PRO A 155 1.13 3.49 -10.97
C PRO A 155 -0.11 3.71 -10.10
N GLY A 156 -0.16 3.01 -8.97
CA GLY A 156 -1.24 3.09 -8.02
C GLY A 156 -0.93 3.92 -6.78
N PHE A 157 -1.51 3.48 -5.67
CA PHE A 157 -1.38 4.11 -4.37
C PHE A 157 0.09 4.29 -3.95
N LEU A 158 0.37 5.42 -3.27
CA LEU A 158 1.70 6.00 -3.02
C LEU A 158 2.40 6.67 -4.22
N GLY A 159 1.80 6.63 -5.40
CA GLY A 159 2.12 7.59 -6.46
C GLY A 159 1.35 8.91 -6.31
N PRO A 160 1.78 10.00 -6.97
CA PRO A 160 0.99 11.24 -7.06
C PRO A 160 -0.29 11.04 -7.89
N GLU A 161 -1.20 12.03 -7.92
CA GLU A 161 -2.45 11.94 -8.72
C GLU A 161 -2.22 11.73 -10.22
N ASP A 162 -1.22 12.41 -10.75
CA ASP A 162 -0.79 12.38 -12.13
C ASP A 162 0.58 11.68 -12.21
N PRO A 163 0.65 10.36 -11.94
CA PRO A 163 1.93 9.68 -11.88
C PRO A 163 2.54 9.59 -13.28
N PRO A 164 3.85 9.84 -13.42
CA PRO A 164 4.61 9.34 -14.56
C PRO A 164 4.29 7.86 -14.76
N CYS A 165 3.81 7.53 -15.94
CA CYS A 165 3.50 6.16 -16.34
C CYS A 165 4.61 5.63 -17.24
N HIS A 166 4.60 4.32 -17.49
CA HIS A 166 5.40 3.72 -18.57
C HIS A 166 4.45 3.07 -19.58
N PRO A 167 4.50 3.45 -20.87
CA PRO A 167 5.28 4.56 -21.43
C PRO A 167 4.81 5.94 -20.92
N VAL A 168 5.64 6.97 -21.08
CA VAL A 168 5.40 8.30 -20.49
C VAL A 168 4.08 8.97 -20.89
N GLU A 169 3.59 8.71 -22.11
CA GLU A 169 2.34 9.29 -22.64
C GLU A 169 1.08 8.49 -22.22
N LEU A 170 1.24 7.39 -21.47
CA LEU A 170 0.17 6.42 -21.21
C LEU A 170 -1.04 7.03 -20.49
N LEU A 171 -0.81 7.90 -19.50
CA LEU A 171 -1.90 8.48 -18.72
C LEU A 171 -2.82 9.35 -19.58
N ASP A 172 -2.24 10.13 -20.50
CA ASP A 172 -2.99 10.96 -21.44
C ASP A 172 -3.74 10.08 -22.45
N ASP A 173 -3.10 9.04 -22.99
CA ASP A 173 -3.73 8.07 -23.89
C ASP A 173 -4.95 7.40 -23.24
N VAL A 174 -4.85 7.01 -21.96
CA VAL A 174 -5.94 6.41 -21.19
C VAL A 174 -7.07 7.42 -21.00
N ARG A 175 -6.76 8.65 -20.58
CA ARG A 175 -7.76 9.71 -20.38
C ARG A 175 -8.47 10.09 -21.68
N ASP A 176 -7.76 10.10 -22.81
CA ASP A 176 -8.35 10.37 -24.12
C ASP A 176 -9.35 9.28 -24.54
N GLU A 177 -9.10 8.02 -24.17
CA GLU A 177 -10.01 6.91 -24.49
C GLU A 177 -11.18 6.80 -23.51
N ILE A 178 -10.91 6.71 -22.20
CA ILE A 178 -11.93 6.42 -21.18
C ILE A 178 -12.58 7.71 -20.62
N GLY A 179 -12.04 8.87 -20.99
CA GLY A 179 -12.52 10.20 -20.63
C GLY A 179 -11.86 10.82 -19.39
N GLU A 180 -11.70 10.04 -18.32
CA GLU A 180 -11.03 10.49 -17.10
C GLU A 180 -10.39 9.30 -16.37
N TYR A 181 -9.21 9.51 -15.81
CA TYR A 181 -8.57 8.58 -14.89
C TYR A 181 -7.95 9.36 -13.74
N ARG A 182 -8.19 8.89 -12.52
CA ARG A 182 -7.71 9.48 -11.27
C ARG A 182 -7.25 8.41 -10.33
N VAL A 183 -6.15 8.62 -9.61
CA VAL A 183 -5.66 7.67 -8.59
C VAL A 183 -6.45 7.83 -7.29
N TYR A 184 -6.76 9.06 -6.89
CA TYR A 184 -7.41 9.37 -5.61
C TYR A 184 -8.81 9.99 -5.79
N PRO A 185 -9.65 9.98 -4.75
CA PRO A 185 -10.92 10.71 -4.78
C PRO A 185 -10.69 12.22 -4.91
N ASN A 186 -11.62 12.90 -5.56
CA ASN A 186 -11.59 14.36 -5.72
C ASN A 186 -12.03 15.16 -4.47
N TYR A 187 -12.05 14.52 -3.31
CA TYR A 187 -12.40 15.10 -2.01
C TYR A 187 -11.47 14.57 -0.92
N THR A 188 -11.36 15.31 0.18
CA THR A 188 -10.61 14.86 1.37
C THR A 188 -11.56 14.15 2.32
N ARG A 189 -11.14 13.02 2.92
CA ARG A 189 -11.96 12.19 3.84
C ARG A 189 -12.69 13.02 4.91
N ASP A 190 -12.01 13.99 5.52
CA ASP A 190 -12.54 14.86 6.58
C ASP A 190 -13.44 16.01 6.06
N ASP A 191 -13.76 16.02 4.76
CA ASP A 191 -14.71 16.98 4.21
C ASP A 191 -16.16 16.54 4.49
N ASP A 192 -16.66 16.95 5.66
CA ASP A 192 -18.05 16.76 6.09
C ASP A 192 -19.08 17.48 5.19
N SER A 193 -18.64 18.32 4.24
CA SER A 193 -19.55 18.98 3.30
C SER A 193 -19.96 18.08 2.14
N VAL A 194 -19.19 17.02 1.84
CA VAL A 194 -19.50 16.04 0.81
C VAL A 194 -20.35 14.92 1.42
N PRO A 195 -21.60 14.71 0.95
CA PRO A 195 -22.46 13.66 1.47
C PRO A 195 -21.87 12.26 1.23
N ASP A 196 -22.07 11.33 2.18
CA ASP A 196 -21.64 9.93 2.05
C ASP A 196 -22.04 9.27 0.72
N SER A 197 -23.24 9.57 0.20
CA SER A 197 -23.70 9.03 -1.09
C SER A 197 -22.84 9.49 -2.27
N GLU A 198 -22.31 10.72 -2.21
CA GLU A 198 -21.43 11.26 -3.24
C GLU A 198 -20.01 10.68 -3.11
N LYS A 199 -19.54 10.49 -1.87
CA LYS A 199 -18.28 9.82 -1.55
C LYS A 199 -18.25 8.37 -2.03
N ILE A 200 -19.33 7.61 -1.81
CA ILE A 200 -19.46 6.23 -2.31
C ILE A 200 -19.57 6.19 -3.83
N ALA A 201 -20.33 7.11 -4.44
CA ALA A 201 -20.38 7.22 -5.89
C ALA A 201 -19.00 7.52 -6.49
N GLU A 202 -18.16 8.28 -5.79
CA GLU A 202 -16.77 8.51 -6.16
C GLU A 202 -15.93 7.23 -6.09
N TYR A 203 -16.06 6.43 -5.02
CA TYR A 203 -15.33 5.16 -4.90
C TYR A 203 -15.72 4.19 -6.02
N GLN A 204 -17.02 4.07 -6.32
CA GLN A 204 -17.48 3.26 -7.43
C GLN A 204 -16.99 3.78 -8.79
N ARG A 205 -16.86 5.10 -8.98
CA ARG A 205 -16.26 5.68 -10.20
C ARG A 205 -14.78 5.30 -10.31
N LEU A 206 -14.01 5.40 -9.23
CA LEU A 206 -12.60 5.05 -9.23
C LEU A 206 -12.41 3.57 -9.57
N VAL A 207 -13.19 2.66 -8.95
CA VAL A 207 -13.19 1.23 -9.26
C VAL A 207 -13.42 0.98 -10.76
N ARG A 208 -14.48 1.57 -11.34
CA ARG A 208 -14.78 1.44 -12.78
C ARG A 208 -13.66 1.96 -13.67
N MET A 209 -13.09 3.13 -13.35
CA MET A 209 -11.95 3.68 -14.10
C MET A 209 -10.76 2.71 -14.16
N ARG A 210 -10.55 1.85 -13.14
CA ARG A 210 -9.45 0.87 -13.16
C ARG A 210 -9.71 -0.24 -14.17
N GLY A 211 -10.94 -0.78 -14.16
CA GLY A 211 -11.36 -1.77 -15.16
C GLY A 211 -11.38 -1.21 -16.57
N ASP A 212 -11.88 0.02 -16.76
CA ASP A 212 -11.91 0.70 -18.07
C ASP A 212 -10.49 0.91 -18.61
N ALA A 213 -9.57 1.41 -17.77
CA ALA A 213 -8.17 1.56 -18.13
C ALA A 213 -7.55 0.20 -18.48
N PHE A 214 -7.76 -0.83 -17.64
CA PHE A 214 -7.21 -2.16 -17.88
C PHE A 214 -7.68 -2.75 -19.21
N ARG A 215 -8.98 -2.70 -19.52
CA ARG A 215 -9.53 -3.21 -20.78
C ARG A 215 -8.98 -2.48 -22.00
N TYR A 216 -8.86 -1.15 -21.92
CA TYR A 216 -8.20 -0.36 -22.97
C TYR A 216 -6.75 -0.81 -23.19
N LEU A 217 -5.98 -1.00 -22.11
CA LEU A 217 -4.60 -1.45 -22.19
C LEU A 217 -4.50 -2.88 -22.73
N ALA A 218 -5.40 -3.77 -22.34
CA ALA A 218 -5.46 -5.13 -22.86
C ALA A 218 -5.72 -5.16 -24.37
N GLU A 219 -6.68 -4.36 -24.88
CA GLU A 219 -6.92 -4.24 -26.33
C GLU A 219 -5.71 -3.62 -27.06
N LYS A 220 -5.06 -2.62 -26.46
CA LYS A 220 -3.98 -1.85 -27.09
C LYS A 220 -2.66 -2.61 -27.15
N TYR A 221 -2.30 -3.28 -26.07
CA TYR A 221 -1.00 -3.94 -25.92
C TYR A 221 -1.04 -5.43 -26.25
N ASP A 222 -2.21 -6.08 -26.15
CA ASP A 222 -2.37 -7.53 -26.31
C ASP A 222 -1.33 -8.31 -25.48
N PRO A 223 -1.36 -8.18 -24.13
CA PRO A 223 -0.28 -8.66 -23.27
C PRO A 223 -0.44 -10.13 -22.87
N ASP A 224 0.66 -10.80 -22.53
CA ASP A 224 0.65 -12.16 -21.95
C ASP A 224 0.20 -12.15 -20.47
N PHE A 225 0.55 -11.10 -19.73
CA PHE A 225 0.27 -10.95 -18.30
C PHE A 225 -0.44 -9.65 -17.95
N GLY A 226 -1.35 -9.72 -16.98
CA GLY A 226 -2.09 -8.56 -16.46
C GLY A 226 -2.08 -8.51 -14.93
N PHE A 227 -1.94 -7.32 -14.36
CA PHE A 227 -2.14 -7.04 -12.95
C PHE A 227 -3.10 -5.87 -12.77
N LEU A 228 -4.24 -6.11 -12.11
CA LEU A 228 -5.29 -5.11 -11.88
C LEU A 228 -5.60 -5.02 -10.39
N GLN A 229 -5.36 -3.86 -9.78
CA GLN A 229 -5.54 -3.66 -8.34
C GLN A 229 -6.68 -2.69 -8.00
N PHE A 230 -7.49 -3.07 -7.02
CA PHE A 230 -8.59 -2.28 -6.46
C PHE A 230 -8.32 -1.88 -5.01
N GLN A 231 -7.99 -0.61 -4.78
CA GLN A 231 -7.62 -0.07 -3.46
C GLN A 231 -8.82 0.37 -2.60
N LYS A 232 -9.97 0.69 -3.22
CA LYS A 232 -11.11 1.29 -2.48
C LYS A 232 -11.88 0.32 -1.60
N THR A 233 -11.65 -0.98 -1.76
CA THR A 233 -12.19 -2.04 -0.92
C THR A 233 -11.62 -2.02 0.50
N ASP A 234 -10.43 -1.44 0.71
CA ASP A 234 -9.86 -1.15 2.04
C ASP A 234 -10.37 0.19 2.61
N THR A 235 -10.18 1.28 1.86
CA THR A 235 -10.43 2.65 2.37
C THR A 235 -11.87 2.85 2.85
N VAL A 236 -12.84 2.14 2.27
CA VAL A 236 -14.26 2.20 2.69
C VAL A 236 -14.45 1.80 4.15
N PHE A 237 -13.64 0.88 4.70
CA PHE A 237 -13.72 0.48 6.10
C PHE A 237 -13.22 1.58 7.02
N HIS A 238 -12.07 2.19 6.69
CA HIS A 238 -11.51 3.27 7.48
C HIS A 238 -12.41 4.51 7.45
N GLU A 239 -12.84 4.97 6.28
CA GLU A 239 -13.63 6.20 6.17
C GLU A 239 -15.03 6.07 6.80
N PHE A 240 -15.65 4.89 6.68
CA PHE A 240 -17.03 4.70 7.10
C PHE A 240 -17.22 3.72 8.25
N ALA A 241 -16.15 3.40 8.98
CA ALA A 241 -16.16 2.49 10.13
C ALA A 241 -16.88 1.16 9.82
N GLY A 242 -16.62 0.60 8.64
CA GLY A 242 -17.21 -0.66 8.18
C GLY A 242 -18.73 -0.66 7.99
N ALA A 243 -19.35 0.50 7.73
CA ALA A 243 -20.79 0.58 7.46
C ALA A 243 -21.20 -0.33 6.29
N GLU A 244 -22.04 -1.33 6.59
CA GLU A 244 -22.36 -2.44 5.67
C GLU A 244 -22.89 -1.97 4.32
N ASP A 245 -23.81 -1.01 4.28
CA ASP A 245 -24.40 -0.52 3.03
C ASP A 245 -23.36 0.12 2.09
N LYS A 246 -22.32 0.73 2.66
CA LYS A 246 -21.22 1.37 1.95
C LYS A 246 -20.18 0.37 1.49
N VAL A 247 -19.79 -0.55 2.36
CA VAL A 247 -18.90 -1.68 2.01
C VAL A 247 -19.51 -2.49 0.87
N ASN A 248 -20.80 -2.86 0.99
CA ASN A 248 -21.53 -3.59 -0.05
C ASN A 248 -21.48 -2.85 -1.39
N ALA A 249 -21.75 -1.54 -1.40
CA ALA A 249 -21.76 -0.75 -2.65
C ALA A 249 -20.40 -0.70 -3.36
N VAL A 250 -19.29 -0.71 -2.62
CA VAL A 250 -17.93 -0.70 -3.20
C VAL A 250 -17.55 -2.10 -3.71
N TYR A 251 -17.84 -3.14 -2.94
CA TYR A 251 -17.57 -4.52 -3.34
C TYR A 251 -18.45 -4.98 -4.52
N GLU A 252 -19.72 -4.59 -4.56
CA GLU A 252 -20.61 -4.80 -5.73
C GLU A 252 -20.02 -4.17 -7.00
N ALA A 253 -19.59 -2.91 -6.93
CA ALA A 253 -18.97 -2.24 -8.08
C ALA A 253 -17.64 -2.90 -8.49
N THR A 254 -16.90 -3.45 -7.53
CA THR A 254 -15.65 -4.19 -7.79
C THR A 254 -15.94 -5.51 -8.49
N ASP A 255 -16.94 -6.27 -8.02
CA ASP A 255 -17.40 -7.51 -8.66
C ASP A 255 -17.90 -7.29 -10.08
N GLU A 256 -18.74 -6.27 -10.30
CA GLU A 256 -19.22 -5.87 -11.63
C GLU A 256 -18.06 -5.54 -12.56
N THR A 257 -17.07 -4.80 -12.07
CA THR A 257 -15.89 -4.41 -12.86
C THR A 257 -15.00 -5.62 -13.18
N ILE A 258 -14.82 -6.54 -12.23
CA ILE A 258 -14.10 -7.80 -12.45
C ILE A 258 -14.83 -8.63 -13.51
N ALA A 259 -16.16 -8.72 -13.45
CA ALA A 259 -16.95 -9.44 -14.44
C ALA A 259 -16.74 -8.90 -15.85
N GLU A 260 -16.78 -7.56 -16.02
CA GLU A 260 -16.53 -6.92 -17.32
C GLU A 260 -15.11 -7.20 -17.85
N VAL A 261 -14.10 -7.17 -16.98
CA VAL A 261 -12.71 -7.49 -17.36
C VAL A 261 -12.58 -8.94 -17.78
N LEU A 262 -13.13 -9.89 -17.02
CA LEU A 262 -13.08 -11.31 -17.36
C LEU A 262 -13.83 -11.62 -18.68
N ASP A 263 -14.99 -11.00 -18.90
CA ASP A 263 -15.79 -11.21 -20.11
C ASP A 263 -15.13 -10.65 -21.38
N GLU A 264 -14.39 -9.54 -21.29
CA GLU A 264 -13.77 -8.88 -22.45
C GLU A 264 -12.32 -9.32 -22.69
N CYS A 265 -11.56 -9.60 -21.64
CA CYS A 265 -10.16 -10.03 -21.74
C CYS A 265 -10.01 -11.55 -21.81
N ASP A 266 -10.99 -12.34 -21.35
CA ASP A 266 -11.02 -13.82 -21.44
C ASP A 266 -9.70 -14.50 -21.05
N PRO A 267 -9.13 -14.24 -19.85
CA PRO A 267 -7.83 -14.78 -19.48
C PRO A 267 -7.87 -16.30 -19.29
N ASP A 268 -6.81 -17.00 -19.71
CA ASP A 268 -6.70 -18.46 -19.48
C ASP A 268 -6.68 -18.80 -17.99
N ARG A 269 -6.02 -17.97 -17.17
CA ARG A 269 -5.82 -18.16 -15.73
C ARG A 269 -6.07 -16.87 -14.96
N VAL A 270 -6.70 -17.01 -13.80
CA VAL A 270 -6.98 -15.89 -12.89
C VAL A 270 -6.44 -16.22 -11.51
N PHE A 271 -5.68 -15.29 -10.95
CA PHE A 271 -5.34 -15.26 -9.54
C PHE A 271 -6.07 -14.08 -8.90
N LEU A 272 -6.79 -14.30 -7.80
CA LEU A 272 -7.37 -13.22 -7.00
C LEU A 272 -6.68 -13.22 -5.64
N VAL A 273 -5.99 -12.13 -5.33
CA VAL A 273 -5.11 -12.01 -4.17
C VAL A 273 -5.39 -10.75 -3.38
N SER A 274 -5.08 -10.79 -2.09
CA SER A 274 -5.11 -9.62 -1.22
C SER A 274 -3.82 -9.50 -0.43
N ASP A 275 -3.41 -8.27 -0.17
CA ASP A 275 -2.26 -7.91 0.66
C ASP A 275 -2.49 -8.15 2.15
N HIS A 276 -3.72 -8.02 2.63
CA HIS A 276 -4.13 -8.29 4.01
C HIS A 276 -5.64 -8.49 4.13
N GLY A 277 -6.10 -8.84 5.33
CA GLY A 277 -7.53 -8.87 5.65
C GLY A 277 -8.02 -7.57 6.28
N MET A 278 -9.31 -7.55 6.63
CA MET A 278 -9.95 -6.47 7.37
C MET A 278 -10.99 -7.02 8.34
N GLY A 279 -11.11 -6.40 9.51
CA GLY A 279 -12.05 -6.85 10.53
C GLY A 279 -12.26 -5.83 11.64
N PRO A 280 -13.28 -6.06 12.49
CA PRO A 280 -13.49 -5.22 13.66
C PRO A 280 -12.34 -5.39 14.65
N TYR A 281 -12.05 -4.32 15.39
CA TYR A 281 -11.14 -4.33 16.52
C TYR A 281 -11.93 -4.09 17.79
N GLU A 282 -11.82 -5.01 18.74
CA GLU A 282 -12.50 -4.93 20.04
C GLU A 282 -11.53 -4.61 21.20
N GLY A 283 -10.23 -4.52 20.91
CA GLY A 283 -9.19 -4.30 21.89
C GLY A 283 -8.89 -2.83 22.18
N TYR A 284 -7.60 -2.51 22.22
CA TYR A 284 -7.10 -1.25 22.76
C TYR A 284 -6.04 -0.65 21.85
N GLU A 285 -6.00 0.68 21.81
CA GLU A 285 -4.82 1.40 21.35
C GLU A 285 -3.81 1.49 22.52
N PHE A 286 -2.53 1.28 22.26
CA PHE A 286 -1.44 1.39 23.24
C PHE A 286 -0.39 2.42 22.82
N ARG A 287 -0.18 3.43 23.68
CA ARG A 287 0.79 4.50 23.49
C ARG A 287 2.20 4.05 23.87
N LEU A 288 2.84 3.33 22.95
CA LEU A 288 4.11 2.65 23.22
C LEU A 288 5.27 3.63 23.53
N ASN A 289 5.33 4.79 22.88
CA ASN A 289 6.34 5.81 23.20
C ASN A 289 6.17 6.41 24.61
N GLU A 290 4.92 6.56 25.06
CA GLU A 290 4.62 7.02 26.42
C GLU A 290 5.05 5.98 27.46
N PHE A 291 4.79 4.70 27.19
CA PHE A 291 5.26 3.58 28.02
C PHE A 291 6.80 3.52 28.07
N LEU A 292 7.49 3.60 26.93
CA LEU A 292 8.97 3.61 26.88
C LEU A 292 9.57 4.77 27.67
N ARG A 293 8.91 5.94 27.69
CA ARG A 293 9.33 7.09 28.49
C ARG A 293 9.27 6.78 29.98
N ASP A 294 8.15 6.26 30.43
CA ASP A 294 7.92 6.00 31.85
C ASP A 294 8.81 4.86 32.39
N GLU A 295 9.15 3.88 31.54
CA GLU A 295 10.16 2.85 31.82
C GLU A 295 11.61 3.36 31.73
N GLY A 296 11.83 4.60 31.27
CA GLY A 296 13.14 5.27 31.24
C GLY A 296 14.00 4.96 30.02
N PHE A 297 13.42 4.46 28.94
CA PHE A 297 14.11 4.23 27.66
C PHE A 297 14.04 5.41 26.70
N LEU A 298 13.06 6.30 26.89
CA LEU A 298 12.77 7.43 26.01
C LEU A 298 12.70 8.73 26.79
N GLU A 299 13.25 9.79 26.24
CA GLU A 299 13.13 11.16 26.76
C GLU A 299 12.31 12.01 25.77
N THR A 300 11.59 13.01 26.29
CA THR A 300 10.76 13.90 25.47
C THR A 300 11.21 15.34 25.54
N THR A 301 11.07 16.06 24.44
CA THR A 301 11.36 17.50 24.37
C THR A 301 10.13 18.30 23.96
N THR A 302 10.00 19.52 24.49
CA THR A 302 8.95 20.47 24.11
C THR A 302 9.54 21.56 23.23
N GLY A 303 9.14 21.60 21.95
CA GLY A 303 9.66 22.58 20.99
C GLY A 303 11.04 22.19 20.44
N GLY A 304 11.02 21.31 19.45
CA GLY A 304 12.14 20.85 18.63
C GLY A 304 11.60 20.24 17.33
N LYS A 305 12.48 19.81 16.42
CA LYS A 305 12.13 18.86 15.35
C LYS A 305 12.38 17.45 15.91
N GLY A 306 11.43 16.87 16.64
CA GLY A 306 11.42 15.43 16.92
C GLY A 306 10.73 14.67 15.76
N MET A 307 10.49 13.37 15.90
CA MET A 307 9.65 12.63 14.94
C MET A 307 8.34 13.40 14.70
N PRO A 308 7.79 13.37 13.47
CA PRO A 308 6.58 14.13 13.17
C PRO A 308 5.48 13.78 14.17
N SER A 309 5.01 14.74 14.94
CA SER A 309 3.59 14.74 15.30
C SER A 309 2.89 15.29 14.06
N TRP A 310 1.99 14.55 13.42
CA TRP A 310 1.48 14.93 12.10
C TRP A 310 0.43 16.05 12.15
N THR A 311 -0.26 16.23 13.28
CA THR A 311 -1.33 17.25 13.42
C THR A 311 -0.85 18.70 13.13
N PRO A 312 0.34 19.16 13.57
CA PRO A 312 0.91 20.46 13.16
C PRO A 312 1.46 20.49 11.73
N MET A 313 1.77 19.34 11.13
CA MET A 313 2.34 19.21 9.77
C MET A 313 1.26 19.34 8.69
N ARG A 314 0.11 18.68 8.90
CA ARG A 314 -1.11 18.81 8.08
C ARG A 314 -1.56 20.26 7.89
N ARG A 315 -1.28 21.13 8.86
CA ARG A 315 -1.60 22.56 8.78
C ARG A 315 -0.57 23.35 7.96
N ARG A 316 0.71 22.99 8.00
CA ARG A 316 1.79 23.72 7.30
C ARG A 316 1.87 23.36 5.83
N LEU A 317 1.60 22.10 5.48
CA LEU A 317 1.49 21.64 4.09
C LEU A 317 0.29 22.30 3.37
N ARG A 318 -0.87 22.39 4.03
CA ARG A 318 -2.02 23.20 3.56
C ARG A 318 -1.71 24.69 3.35
N GLU A 319 -0.69 25.22 4.03
CA GLU A 319 -0.30 26.63 3.95
C GLU A 319 0.88 26.86 2.96
N GLY A 320 1.42 25.80 2.34
CA GLY A 320 2.42 25.87 1.26
C GLY A 320 3.84 26.24 1.69
N GLU A 321 4.26 25.86 2.90
CA GLU A 321 5.63 26.12 3.39
C GLU A 321 6.55 24.93 3.09
N GLU A 322 7.52 25.11 2.18
CA GLU A 322 8.58 24.15 1.83
C GLU A 322 9.51 23.84 3.03
N TYR A 323 10.06 22.62 3.04
CA TYR A 323 11.06 22.14 4.01
C TYR A 323 12.39 22.88 3.89
N ASP A 324 12.82 23.56 4.96
CA ASP A 324 14.22 23.96 5.14
C ASP A 324 14.87 23.12 6.27
N THR A 325 16.07 22.64 5.96
CA THR A 325 17.01 21.80 6.73
C THR A 325 17.17 22.10 8.23
N TRP A 326 17.78 21.17 8.97
CA TRP A 326 18.09 21.28 10.41
C TRP A 326 19.07 22.43 10.70
N GLU A 327 18.56 23.57 11.18
CA GLU A 327 19.35 24.48 12.03
C GLU A 327 18.47 25.10 13.15
N PRO A 328 18.87 25.03 14.43
CA PRO A 328 18.14 25.69 15.51
C PRO A 328 18.14 27.20 15.34
N GLY A 329 16.97 27.77 15.03
CA GLY A 329 16.76 29.21 14.96
C GLY A 329 17.14 29.91 16.28
N THR A 330 17.71 31.11 16.16
CA THR A 330 18.18 31.95 17.28
C THR A 330 17.14 32.21 18.38
N VAL A 331 15.85 32.03 18.09
CA VAL A 331 14.73 32.20 19.03
C VAL A 331 14.65 31.04 20.04
N ALA A 332 14.92 29.80 19.64
CA ALA A 332 14.90 28.62 20.53
C ALA A 332 16.01 28.69 21.59
N ARG A 333 17.20 29.19 21.21
CA ARG A 333 18.30 29.50 22.15
C ARG A 333 17.97 30.59 23.16
N VAL A 334 17.05 31.52 22.83
CA VAL A 334 16.63 32.59 23.75
C VAL A 334 15.53 32.09 24.69
N ALA A 335 14.65 31.21 24.20
CA ALA A 335 13.61 30.58 25.02
C ALA A 335 14.20 29.65 26.10
N SER A 336 15.24 28.86 25.76
CA SER A 336 15.93 27.98 26.72
C SER A 336 16.63 28.78 27.85
N VAL A 337 17.17 29.96 27.54
CA VAL A 337 17.75 30.88 28.54
C VAL A 337 16.67 31.46 29.46
N ALA A 338 15.49 31.80 28.94
CA ALA A 338 14.38 32.34 29.75
C ALA A 338 13.77 31.28 30.70
N ALA A 339 13.69 30.02 30.27
CA ALA A 339 13.27 28.90 31.10
C ALA A 339 14.24 28.65 32.28
N GLN A 340 15.54 28.86 32.06
CA GLN A 340 16.59 28.78 33.09
C GLN A 340 16.42 29.81 34.23
N PHE A 341 15.70 30.92 33.98
CA PHE A 341 15.34 31.92 34.99
C PHE A 341 13.93 31.72 35.60
N GLY A 342 13.26 30.59 35.32
CA GLY A 342 12.00 30.19 35.95
C GLY A 342 10.78 30.98 35.48
N ILE A 343 10.82 31.58 34.29
CA ILE A 343 9.66 32.24 33.67
C ILE A 343 9.04 31.26 32.67
N THR A 344 8.14 30.41 33.15
CA THR A 344 7.31 29.53 32.30
C THR A 344 6.07 30.28 31.80
N ALA A 345 5.56 29.89 30.62
CA ALA A 345 4.34 30.48 30.04
C ALA A 345 3.13 30.39 31.00
N SER A 346 3.06 29.33 31.80
CA SER A 346 2.06 29.15 32.86
C SER A 346 2.13 30.23 33.96
N ARG A 347 3.32 30.67 34.37
CA ARG A 347 3.49 31.73 35.38
C ARG A 347 3.07 33.12 34.86
N VAL A 348 3.30 33.40 33.58
CA VAL A 348 2.86 34.64 32.94
C VAL A 348 1.33 34.70 32.87
N ARG A 349 0.68 33.58 32.55
CA ARG A 349 -0.78 33.45 32.51
C ARG A 349 -1.43 33.70 33.88
N THR A 350 -0.92 33.06 34.93
CA THR A 350 -1.42 33.23 36.31
C THR A 350 -1.28 34.67 36.82
N VAL A 351 -0.21 35.37 36.40
CA VAL A 351 -0.02 36.80 36.73
C VAL A 351 -1.03 37.67 36.01
N LEU A 352 -1.28 37.43 34.71
CA LEU A 352 -2.26 38.17 33.90
C LEU A 352 -3.71 37.97 34.35
N GLU A 353 -4.04 36.77 34.85
CA GLU A 353 -5.33 36.46 35.46
C GLU A 353 -5.55 37.23 36.77
N ARG A 354 -4.52 37.35 37.62
CA ARG A 354 -4.61 38.10 38.89
C ARG A 354 -4.82 39.60 38.73
N VAL A 355 -4.36 40.18 37.62
CA VAL A 355 -4.51 41.62 37.33
C VAL A 355 -5.71 41.94 36.44
N GLY A 356 -6.56 40.95 36.13
CA GLY A 356 -7.80 41.17 35.38
C GLY A 356 -7.59 41.53 33.91
N LEU A 357 -6.45 41.16 33.34
CA LEU A 357 -6.10 41.41 31.93
C LEU A 357 -6.19 40.14 31.05
N ALA A 358 -6.81 39.08 31.57
CA ALA A 358 -6.96 37.79 30.88
C ALA A 358 -7.63 37.92 29.49
N GLU A 359 -8.69 38.73 29.37
CA GLU A 359 -9.36 38.95 28.07
C GLU A 359 -8.50 39.71 27.07
N LEU A 360 -7.61 40.60 27.53
CA LEU A 360 -6.69 41.33 26.67
C LEU A 360 -5.55 40.42 26.19
N ALA A 361 -5.11 39.47 27.02
CA ALA A 361 -4.16 38.43 26.64
C ALA A 361 -4.75 37.47 25.61
N ILE A 362 -6.01 37.05 25.74
CA ILE A 362 -6.70 36.18 24.77
C ILE A 362 -6.92 36.91 23.43
N LYS A 363 -7.20 38.22 23.46
CA LYS A 363 -7.47 39.03 22.27
C LYS A 363 -6.23 39.33 21.42
N TYR A 364 -5.04 39.35 22.03
CA TYR A 364 -3.76 39.61 21.35
C TYR A 364 -2.84 38.38 21.30
N ALA A 365 -3.22 37.27 21.93
CA ALA A 365 -2.54 36.00 21.73
C ALA A 365 -2.82 35.52 20.31
N PRO A 366 -1.79 35.13 19.54
CA PRO A 366 -1.98 34.43 18.28
C PRO A 366 -2.94 33.26 18.51
N SER A 367 -3.92 33.08 17.61
CA SER A 367 -4.81 31.92 17.59
C SER A 367 -3.97 30.66 17.31
N GLY A 368 -3.40 30.11 18.37
CA GLY A 368 -2.40 29.04 18.32
C GLY A 368 -1.63 28.81 19.62
N VAL A 369 -1.69 29.71 20.62
CA VAL A 369 -0.82 29.64 21.82
C VAL A 369 -1.37 28.77 22.96
N SER A 370 -2.50 28.04 22.80
CA SER A 370 -2.95 27.06 23.80
C SER A 370 -2.99 25.61 23.32
N ARG A 371 -2.29 25.27 22.23
CA ARG A 371 -2.15 23.91 21.67
C ARG A 371 -0.79 23.72 20.97
N THR A 372 0.30 24.21 21.55
CA THR A 372 1.61 24.33 20.86
C THR A 372 2.81 23.88 21.68
N ALA A 373 2.64 22.84 22.49
CA ALA A 373 3.77 22.06 22.98
C ALA A 373 3.39 20.58 22.90
N ASN A 374 3.25 20.04 21.68
CA ASN A 374 3.19 18.58 21.54
C ASN A 374 4.56 18.06 21.97
N GLU A 375 4.58 17.21 22.99
CA GLU A 375 5.77 16.44 23.35
C GLU A 375 6.17 15.56 22.16
N GLN A 376 7.46 15.48 21.90
CA GLN A 376 8.04 14.64 20.86
C GLN A 376 9.26 13.92 21.43
N VAL A 377 9.67 12.84 20.77
CA VAL A 377 10.89 12.09 21.13
C VAL A 377 12.10 13.02 21.06
N ASP A 378 12.89 13.07 22.14
CA ASP A 378 14.21 13.68 22.14
C ASP A 378 15.24 12.61 21.75
N PHE A 379 15.52 12.50 20.46
CA PHE A 379 16.44 11.48 19.95
C PHE A 379 17.81 11.52 20.62
N GLY A 380 18.36 12.71 20.88
CA GLY A 380 19.71 12.84 21.42
C GLY A 380 19.84 12.36 22.88
N GLU A 381 18.73 12.09 23.55
CA GLU A 381 18.68 11.65 24.94
C GLU A 381 17.89 10.33 25.11
N SER A 382 17.31 9.79 24.03
CA SER A 382 16.49 8.56 24.04
C SER A 382 17.30 7.35 23.58
N LYS A 383 17.18 6.23 24.31
CA LYS A 383 17.81 4.96 23.96
C LYS A 383 17.00 4.15 22.95
N ALA A 384 15.68 4.24 23.02
CA ALA A 384 14.78 3.53 22.13
C ALA A 384 13.50 4.34 21.87
N TYR A 385 12.88 4.11 20.72
CA TYR A 385 11.69 4.83 20.28
C TYR A 385 10.91 4.06 19.20
N VAL A 386 9.63 4.37 19.06
CA VAL A 386 8.79 3.98 17.92
C VAL A 386 8.79 5.15 16.93
N ARG A 387 9.13 4.88 15.66
CA ARG A 387 9.13 5.89 14.59
C ARG A 387 7.73 6.11 14.03
N ALA A 388 7.01 5.02 13.73
CA ALA A 388 5.62 5.04 13.29
C ALA A 388 4.88 3.82 13.84
N ARG A 389 3.60 3.99 14.20
CA ARG A 389 2.73 2.86 14.62
C ARG A 389 2.68 1.71 13.61
N THR A 390 2.86 2.02 12.33
CA THR A 390 2.84 1.06 11.22
C THR A 390 4.11 0.22 11.12
N GLU A 391 5.21 0.54 11.79
CA GLU A 391 6.36 -0.38 11.77
C GLU A 391 6.18 -1.61 12.67
N LEU A 392 5.17 -1.60 13.55
CA LEU A 392 4.92 -2.64 14.55
C LEU A 392 6.19 -3.03 15.31
N GLY A 393 6.96 -2.04 15.77
CA GLY A 393 8.19 -2.32 16.48
C GLY A 393 8.91 -1.12 17.08
N VAL A 394 9.99 -1.44 17.78
CA VAL A 394 10.84 -0.49 18.50
C VAL A 394 12.20 -0.40 17.83
N ARG A 395 12.68 0.84 17.64
CA ARG A 395 14.03 1.18 17.19
C ARG A 395 14.92 1.45 18.39
N ILE A 396 16.15 0.96 18.36
CA ILE A 396 17.22 1.29 19.31
C ILE A 396 18.10 2.36 18.69
N ASN A 397 18.37 3.42 19.45
CA ASN A 397 19.16 4.56 19.01
C ASN A 397 20.67 4.27 19.10
N LEU A 398 21.16 3.44 18.19
CA LEU A 398 22.49 2.85 18.19
C LEU A 398 23.57 3.81 17.69
N GLU A 399 24.66 3.94 18.45
CA GLU A 399 25.80 4.75 18.06
C GLU A 399 26.44 4.22 16.76
N GLY A 400 26.56 5.10 15.77
CA GLY A 400 27.17 4.80 14.48
C GLY A 400 26.19 4.36 13.38
N ARG A 401 24.94 4.05 13.74
CA ARG A 401 23.84 3.81 12.79
C ARG A 401 22.90 5.02 12.76
N GLU A 402 22.46 5.50 13.92
CA GLU A 402 21.59 6.68 14.03
C GLU A 402 22.41 8.00 14.14
N PRO A 403 21.95 9.12 13.56
CA PRO A 403 22.71 10.38 13.54
C PRO A 403 23.11 10.93 14.91
N MET A 404 22.29 10.70 15.94
CA MET A 404 22.56 11.04 17.33
C MET A 404 22.38 9.81 18.24
N GLY A 405 22.85 8.65 17.78
CA GLY A 405 22.83 7.40 18.54
C GLY A 405 23.50 7.54 19.91
N VAL A 406 22.82 7.07 20.95
CA VAL A 406 23.28 7.16 22.36
C VAL A 406 23.61 5.80 22.97
N VAL A 407 23.21 4.71 22.32
CA VAL A 407 23.45 3.34 22.79
C VAL A 407 24.75 2.83 22.18
N PRO A 408 25.80 2.53 22.97
CA PRO A 408 27.03 1.95 22.44
C PRO A 408 26.79 0.56 21.82
N PRO A 409 27.52 0.15 20.76
CA PRO A 409 27.33 -1.15 20.12
C PRO A 409 27.51 -2.34 21.05
N ASP A 410 28.40 -2.24 22.04
CA ASP A 410 28.63 -3.31 23.02
C ASP A 410 27.47 -3.45 24.05
N GLU A 411 26.53 -2.50 24.11
CA GLU A 411 25.34 -2.51 24.98
C GLU A 411 24.05 -2.87 24.21
N TYR A 412 24.12 -2.98 22.89
CA TYR A 412 22.96 -3.15 22.01
C TYR A 412 22.14 -4.41 22.34
N ASP A 413 22.78 -5.57 22.42
CA ASP A 413 22.09 -6.84 22.65
C ASP A 413 21.46 -6.92 24.05
N ASP A 414 22.17 -6.39 25.06
CA ASP A 414 21.69 -6.36 26.45
C ASP A 414 20.44 -5.45 26.57
N LEU A 415 20.47 -4.25 25.97
CA LEU A 415 19.32 -3.34 25.94
C LEU A 415 18.14 -3.93 25.15
N ARG A 416 18.43 -4.59 24.03
CA ARG A 416 17.40 -5.24 23.21
C ARG A 416 16.68 -6.33 23.99
N GLU A 417 17.41 -7.16 24.75
CA GLU A 417 16.80 -8.19 25.61
C GLU A 417 15.98 -7.57 26.74
N GLU A 418 16.47 -6.51 27.39
CA GLU A 418 15.75 -5.77 28.43
C GLU A 418 14.43 -5.17 27.90
N LEU A 419 14.46 -4.51 26.74
CA LEU A 419 13.27 -3.98 26.08
C LEU A 419 12.27 -5.10 25.73
N MET A 420 12.74 -6.22 25.18
CA MET A 420 11.87 -7.35 24.87
C MET A 420 11.21 -7.94 26.11
N GLU A 421 11.93 -8.12 27.22
CA GLU A 421 11.34 -8.60 28.48
C GLU A 421 10.29 -7.63 29.01
N THR A 422 10.58 -6.33 28.96
CA THR A 422 9.67 -5.27 29.42
C THR A 422 8.38 -5.25 28.59
N LEU A 423 8.49 -5.32 27.26
CA LEU A 423 7.37 -5.31 26.33
C LEU A 423 6.50 -6.58 26.44
N ARG A 424 7.10 -7.75 26.64
CA ARG A 424 6.36 -9.01 26.89
C ARG A 424 5.52 -8.95 28.17
N GLY A 425 5.88 -8.09 29.12
CA GLY A 425 5.14 -7.89 30.36
C GLY A 425 3.94 -6.94 30.25
N VAL A 426 3.68 -6.33 29.09
CA VAL A 426 2.57 -5.40 28.90
C VAL A 426 1.24 -6.16 28.87
N GLU A 427 0.36 -5.85 29.81
CA GLU A 427 -1.00 -6.38 29.90
C GLU A 427 -2.02 -5.29 29.55
N THR A 428 -3.08 -5.68 28.84
CA THR A 428 -4.28 -4.88 28.60
C THR A 428 -4.98 -4.52 29.93
N PRO A 429 -5.89 -3.52 29.94
CA PRO A 429 -6.71 -3.21 31.12
C PRO A 429 -7.50 -4.40 31.70
N ASP A 430 -7.78 -5.42 30.89
CA ASP A 430 -8.47 -6.64 31.31
C ASP A 430 -7.53 -7.73 31.87
N GLY A 431 -6.22 -7.51 31.84
CA GLY A 431 -5.19 -8.42 32.37
C GLY A 431 -4.73 -9.50 31.39
N GLU A 432 -5.06 -9.36 30.10
CA GLU A 432 -4.54 -10.24 29.04
C GLU A 432 -3.29 -9.62 28.38
N PRO A 433 -2.35 -10.43 27.85
CA PRO A 433 -1.16 -9.91 27.16
C PRO A 433 -1.53 -8.98 25.99
N PHE A 434 -0.88 -7.82 25.89
CA PHE A 434 -1.11 -6.91 24.77
C PHE A 434 -0.44 -7.38 23.47
N PHE A 435 0.79 -7.90 23.59
CA PHE A 435 1.56 -8.43 22.47
C PHE A 435 1.51 -9.95 22.47
N GLU A 436 1.19 -10.54 21.32
CA GLU A 436 1.40 -11.97 21.09
C GLU A 436 2.88 -12.25 20.78
N THR A 437 3.50 -11.35 20.00
CA THR A 437 4.88 -11.50 19.55
C THR A 437 5.71 -10.29 19.95
N VAL A 438 6.83 -10.55 20.64
CA VAL A 438 7.90 -9.58 20.89
C VAL A 438 9.22 -10.29 20.66
N VAL A 439 9.82 -10.06 19.49
CA VAL A 439 10.96 -10.84 18.99
C VAL A 439 12.02 -9.96 18.33
N PRO A 440 13.26 -10.45 18.21
CA PRO A 440 14.24 -9.79 17.38
C PRO A 440 13.80 -9.74 15.90
N ARG A 441 14.11 -8.63 15.21
CA ARG A 441 13.85 -8.36 13.79
C ARG A 441 14.17 -9.54 12.86
N GLU A 442 15.22 -10.30 13.17
CA GLU A 442 15.73 -11.40 12.35
C GLU A 442 14.79 -12.60 12.31
N GLU A 443 13.66 -12.59 13.02
CA GLU A 443 12.60 -13.59 12.85
C GLU A 443 11.64 -13.26 11.68
N TYR A 444 11.59 -12.01 11.24
CA TYR A 444 10.69 -11.54 10.18
C TYR A 444 11.39 -10.90 8.99
N PHE A 445 12.54 -10.26 9.22
CA PHE A 445 13.26 -9.50 8.22
C PHE A 445 14.63 -10.10 7.92
N HIS A 446 14.90 -10.26 6.63
CA HIS A 446 16.18 -10.74 6.11
C HIS A 446 16.51 -10.00 4.83
N GLY A 447 17.79 -9.77 4.55
CA GLY A 447 18.22 -9.16 3.30
C GLY A 447 19.09 -7.92 3.53
N GLU A 448 19.38 -7.23 2.43
CA GLU A 448 20.29 -6.10 2.36
C GLU A 448 19.78 -4.87 3.12
N ASN A 449 18.46 -4.73 3.26
CA ASN A 449 17.77 -3.60 3.88
C ASN A 449 17.35 -3.88 5.34
N VAL A 450 17.85 -4.96 5.95
CA VAL A 450 17.45 -5.38 7.29
C VAL A 450 17.74 -4.32 8.37
N GLU A 451 18.80 -3.51 8.22
CA GLU A 451 19.18 -2.48 9.18
C GLU A 451 18.20 -1.28 9.21
N GLU A 452 17.45 -1.08 8.13
CA GLU A 452 16.44 -0.01 8.01
C GLU A 452 15.13 -0.34 8.75
N THR A 453 14.91 -1.61 9.08
CA THR A 453 13.76 -2.08 9.86
C THR A 453 13.92 -1.78 11.36
N VAL A 454 12.87 -2.09 12.14
CA VAL A 454 12.88 -2.03 13.60
C VAL A 454 13.91 -2.98 14.22
N ASP A 455 14.36 -2.69 15.43
CA ASP A 455 15.23 -3.59 16.19
C ASP A 455 14.45 -4.70 16.89
N ILE A 456 13.21 -4.42 17.28
CA ILE A 456 12.32 -5.37 17.96
C ILE A 456 10.97 -5.32 17.25
N VAL A 457 10.47 -6.47 16.81
CA VAL A 457 9.13 -6.61 16.23
C VAL A 457 8.15 -6.87 17.37
N THR A 458 7.06 -6.12 17.38
CA THR A 458 6.00 -6.13 18.40
C THR A 458 4.64 -6.27 17.73
N ILE A 459 4.13 -7.50 17.64
CA ILE A 459 2.83 -7.79 17.02
C ILE A 459 1.76 -7.83 18.11
N PRO A 460 0.74 -6.96 18.05
CA PRO A 460 -0.36 -6.99 19.00
C PRO A 460 -1.17 -8.28 18.87
N ALA A 461 -1.67 -8.79 19.99
CA ALA A 461 -2.36 -10.08 20.03
C ALA A 461 -3.56 -10.12 19.08
N ASP A 462 -3.64 -11.19 18.27
CA ASP A 462 -4.72 -11.50 17.32
C ASP A 462 -5.04 -10.36 16.32
N PHE A 463 -4.14 -9.38 16.17
CA PHE A 463 -4.43 -8.11 15.52
C PHE A 463 -5.76 -7.49 16.03
N GLU A 464 -6.01 -7.51 17.34
CA GLU A 464 -7.18 -6.84 17.96
C GLU A 464 -6.84 -5.53 18.67
N HIS A 465 -5.55 -5.26 18.80
CA HIS A 465 -5.01 -4.06 19.40
C HIS A 465 -4.19 -3.25 18.39
N ALA A 466 -4.04 -1.95 18.64
CA ALA A 466 -3.27 -1.05 17.78
C ALA A 466 -2.19 -0.31 18.56
N LEU A 467 -1.09 0.02 17.89
CA LEU A 467 -0.05 0.87 18.45
C LEU A 467 -0.33 2.35 18.15
N SER A 468 0.19 3.21 19.02
CA SER A 468 0.25 4.65 18.82
C SER A 468 1.61 5.18 19.26
N GLU A 469 2.20 6.04 18.43
CA GLU A 469 3.43 6.76 18.72
C GLU A 469 3.22 8.06 19.53
N GLN A 470 1.96 8.45 19.77
CA GLN A 470 1.59 9.74 20.34
C GLN A 470 1.72 9.78 21.88
N PHE A 471 2.06 10.96 22.40
CA PHE A 471 2.04 11.28 23.84
C PHE A 471 0.74 11.96 24.21
N ARG A 472 0.12 11.60 25.35
CA ARG A 472 -1.04 12.31 25.90
C ARG A 472 -0.78 12.82 27.30
N GLU A 473 -0.81 14.14 27.47
CA GLU A 473 -0.53 14.81 28.77
C GLU A 473 -1.53 14.49 29.90
N ASP A 474 -2.70 13.89 29.61
CA ASP A 474 -3.85 13.80 30.54
C ASP A 474 -4.46 12.38 30.66
N ALA A 475 -3.72 11.30 30.42
CA ALA A 475 -4.22 9.93 30.59
C ALA A 475 -3.80 9.29 31.92
N ASP A 476 -4.70 8.55 32.57
CA ASP A 476 -4.41 7.81 33.81
C ASP A 476 -3.65 6.47 33.55
N ASP A 477 -3.52 6.07 32.27
CA ASP A 477 -2.84 4.87 31.78
C ASP A 477 -2.31 5.06 30.33
N TYR A 478 -1.73 4.02 29.73
CA TYR A 478 -1.19 4.02 28.35
C TYR A 478 -2.21 3.63 27.28
N PHE A 479 -3.44 3.29 27.66
CA PHE A 479 -4.43 2.70 26.77
C PHE A 479 -5.42 3.74 26.25
N GLY A 480 -6.03 3.43 25.11
CA GLY A 480 -7.03 4.28 24.45
C GLY A 480 -8.02 3.44 23.65
N PRO A 481 -9.13 4.05 23.20
CA PRO A 481 -10.03 3.40 22.26
C PRO A 481 -9.31 3.20 20.92
N VAL A 482 -9.43 2.02 20.35
CA VAL A 482 -8.92 1.71 19.01
C VAL A 482 -9.93 2.11 17.93
N GLU A 483 -9.45 2.29 16.69
CA GLU A 483 -10.33 2.40 15.53
C GLU A 483 -11.21 1.14 15.43
N PRO A 484 -12.50 1.28 15.10
CA PRO A 484 -13.45 0.16 15.18
C PRO A 484 -13.19 -0.93 14.14
N TRP A 485 -12.54 -0.59 13.03
CA TRP A 485 -12.18 -1.50 11.94
C TRP A 485 -10.75 -1.24 11.53
N ASN A 486 -9.96 -2.31 11.41
CA ASN A 486 -8.58 -2.21 11.00
C ASN A 486 -8.09 -3.56 10.42
N HIS A 487 -6.87 -3.58 9.90
CA HIS A 487 -6.40 -4.68 9.07
C HIS A 487 -6.25 -5.95 9.89
N LYS A 488 -6.43 -7.10 9.24
CA LYS A 488 -6.17 -8.42 9.80
C LYS A 488 -5.08 -9.11 8.98
N LEU A 489 -4.42 -10.11 9.55
CA LEU A 489 -3.28 -10.74 8.89
C LEU A 489 -3.68 -11.54 7.63
N ASP A 490 -4.81 -12.25 7.70
CA ASP A 490 -5.25 -13.14 6.62
C ASP A 490 -6.11 -12.40 5.58
N GLY A 491 -5.57 -12.26 4.37
CA GLY A 491 -6.30 -11.92 3.15
C GLY A 491 -6.84 -13.16 2.44
N ILE A 492 -6.88 -13.13 1.11
CA ILE A 492 -7.39 -14.21 0.26
C ILE A 492 -6.39 -14.58 -0.83
N PHE A 493 -6.27 -15.88 -1.11
CA PHE A 493 -5.65 -16.42 -2.31
C PHE A 493 -6.67 -17.26 -3.06
N VAL A 494 -6.89 -16.95 -4.33
CA VAL A 494 -7.69 -17.76 -5.24
C VAL A 494 -6.90 -18.01 -6.51
N ALA A 495 -6.93 -19.25 -7.02
CA ALA A 495 -6.43 -19.59 -8.34
C ALA A 495 -7.53 -20.34 -9.13
N ALA A 496 -7.80 -19.92 -10.36
CA ALA A 496 -8.80 -20.51 -11.23
C ALA A 496 -8.37 -20.48 -12.70
N GLY A 497 -8.90 -21.40 -13.51
CA GLY A 497 -8.67 -21.44 -14.96
C GLY A 497 -7.76 -22.59 -15.42
N GLU A 498 -7.21 -22.45 -16.63
CA GLU A 498 -6.49 -23.52 -17.32
C GLU A 498 -5.23 -23.96 -16.57
N GLY A 499 -5.11 -25.27 -16.30
CA GLY A 499 -3.92 -25.84 -15.69
C GLY A 499 -3.79 -25.64 -14.18
N ILE A 500 -4.78 -25.01 -13.53
CA ILE A 500 -4.88 -24.92 -12.08
C ILE A 500 -5.43 -26.24 -11.51
N ASP A 501 -4.74 -26.82 -10.51
CA ASP A 501 -5.23 -27.95 -9.73
C ASP A 501 -6.16 -27.48 -8.61
N GLU A 502 -7.46 -27.44 -8.91
CA GLU A 502 -8.54 -27.13 -7.96
C GLU A 502 -8.69 -28.18 -6.83
N THR A 503 -8.02 -29.34 -6.94
CA THR A 503 -8.12 -30.44 -5.97
C THR A 503 -6.97 -30.48 -4.97
N ALA A 504 -5.98 -29.59 -5.14
CA ALA A 504 -4.87 -29.45 -4.22
C ALA A 504 -5.34 -29.08 -2.81
N ALA A 505 -4.63 -29.59 -1.81
CA ALA A 505 -4.88 -29.25 -0.41
C ALA A 505 -3.93 -28.12 -0.01
N VAL A 506 -4.46 -26.91 0.06
CA VAL A 506 -3.75 -25.70 0.51
C VAL A 506 -4.44 -25.20 1.77
N ASP A 507 -3.82 -25.43 2.92
CA ASP A 507 -4.37 -24.96 4.20
C ASP A 507 -4.24 -23.43 4.34
N ARG A 508 -3.12 -22.87 3.84
CA ARG A 508 -2.76 -21.45 3.84
C ARG A 508 -1.66 -21.22 2.81
N ALA A 509 -1.66 -20.04 2.20
CA ALA A 509 -0.54 -19.50 1.41
C ALA A 509 0.01 -18.24 2.08
N HIS A 510 1.21 -17.80 1.72
CA HIS A 510 1.82 -16.57 2.18
C HIS A 510 2.00 -15.58 1.00
N LEU A 511 2.02 -14.26 1.22
CA LEU A 511 2.17 -13.27 0.11
C LEU A 511 3.37 -13.54 -0.78
N PHE A 512 4.47 -13.98 -0.17
CA PHE A 512 5.71 -14.30 -0.87
C PHE A 512 5.53 -15.42 -1.90
N ASP A 513 4.52 -16.28 -1.74
CA ASP A 513 4.22 -17.40 -2.63
C ASP A 513 3.54 -16.95 -3.93
N VAL A 514 2.97 -15.74 -3.99
CA VAL A 514 2.18 -15.27 -5.14
C VAL A 514 3.05 -15.13 -6.39
N ALA A 515 4.11 -14.32 -6.34
CA ALA A 515 5.01 -14.13 -7.49
C ALA A 515 5.61 -15.44 -8.04
N PRO A 516 6.21 -16.35 -7.23
CA PRO A 516 6.74 -17.60 -7.75
C PRO A 516 5.64 -18.51 -8.33
N THR A 517 4.43 -18.51 -7.74
CA THR A 517 3.29 -19.28 -8.27
C THR A 517 2.83 -18.76 -9.63
N VAL A 518 2.70 -17.43 -9.78
CA VAL A 518 2.31 -16.79 -11.05
C VAL A 518 3.35 -17.06 -12.13
N LEU A 519 4.65 -16.91 -11.81
CA LEU A 519 5.73 -17.23 -12.75
C LEU A 519 5.71 -18.71 -13.17
N ALA A 520 5.52 -19.63 -12.21
CA ALA A 520 5.42 -21.05 -12.50
C ALA A 520 4.20 -21.39 -13.37
N ALA A 521 3.04 -20.75 -13.14
CA ALA A 521 1.85 -20.90 -13.95
C ALA A 521 2.06 -20.47 -15.41
N MET A 522 2.91 -19.46 -15.64
CA MET A 522 3.35 -19.01 -16.96
C MET A 522 4.53 -19.82 -17.53
N GLY A 523 5.00 -20.84 -16.82
CA GLY A 523 6.16 -21.66 -17.24
C GLY A 523 7.50 -20.93 -17.15
N VAL A 524 7.56 -19.82 -16.43
CA VAL A 524 8.76 -19.02 -16.21
C VAL A 524 9.46 -19.47 -14.92
N PRO A 525 10.79 -19.72 -14.95
CA PRO A 525 11.59 -19.93 -13.74
C PRO A 525 11.41 -18.77 -12.74
N TYR A 526 11.23 -19.05 -11.45
CA TYR A 526 11.21 -17.99 -10.45
C TYR A 526 12.61 -17.67 -9.95
N SER A 527 12.77 -16.51 -9.31
CA SER A 527 14.07 -16.06 -8.80
C SER A 527 14.45 -16.79 -7.51
N GLU A 528 15.69 -17.25 -7.41
CA GLU A 528 16.23 -17.84 -6.17
C GLU A 528 16.29 -16.85 -4.99
N ARG A 529 16.08 -15.54 -5.26
CA ARG A 529 15.97 -14.52 -4.22
C ARG A 529 14.60 -14.47 -3.56
N MET A 530 13.55 -15.02 -4.19
CA MET A 530 12.20 -15.06 -3.61
C MET A 530 12.20 -15.87 -2.32
N ASP A 531 11.44 -15.41 -1.32
CA ASP A 531 11.25 -16.05 -0.03
C ASP A 531 10.14 -17.11 -0.06
N GLY A 532 9.16 -16.95 -0.95
CA GLY A 532 8.03 -17.85 -1.06
C GLY A 532 8.28 -19.08 -1.92
N GLU A 533 7.35 -20.02 -1.83
CA GLU A 533 7.32 -21.24 -2.61
C GLU A 533 6.16 -21.22 -3.62
N VAL A 534 6.21 -22.10 -4.62
CA VAL A 534 5.08 -22.27 -5.53
C VAL A 534 3.94 -22.97 -4.79
N VAL A 535 2.80 -22.30 -4.66
CA VAL A 535 1.57 -22.89 -4.13
C VAL A 535 1.21 -24.10 -5.02
N PRO A 536 0.85 -25.27 -4.44
CA PRO A 536 0.67 -26.52 -5.19
C PRO A 536 -0.61 -26.56 -6.04
N VAL A 537 -1.04 -25.41 -6.57
CA VAL A 537 -2.06 -25.26 -7.62
C VAL A 537 -1.49 -25.45 -9.02
N VAL A 538 -0.16 -25.36 -9.18
CA VAL A 538 0.56 -25.54 -10.44
C VAL A 538 1.84 -26.35 -10.22
N GLU A 539 2.37 -26.93 -11.29
CA GLU A 539 3.68 -27.59 -11.24
C GLU A 539 4.79 -26.53 -11.08
N PRO A 540 5.72 -26.69 -10.13
CA PRO A 540 6.78 -25.72 -9.90
C PRO A 540 7.79 -25.70 -11.07
N THR A 541 8.24 -24.50 -11.43
CA THR A 541 9.41 -24.29 -12.28
C THR A 541 10.70 -24.35 -11.45
N GLU A 542 11.87 -24.43 -12.11
CA GLU A 542 13.14 -24.39 -11.40
C GLU A 542 13.44 -22.95 -10.93
N ALA A 543 13.99 -22.80 -9.72
CA ALA A 543 14.53 -21.52 -9.27
C ALA A 543 15.85 -21.21 -10.00
N ILE A 544 16.04 -19.97 -10.46
CA ILE A 544 17.27 -19.53 -11.12
C ILE A 544 17.77 -18.19 -10.57
N GLU A 545 19.05 -17.92 -10.78
CA GLU A 545 19.64 -16.60 -10.55
C GLU A 545 19.26 -15.65 -11.69
N TYR A 546 18.59 -14.55 -11.35
CA TYR A 546 18.33 -13.42 -12.24
C TYR A 546 19.40 -12.32 -12.05
N PRO A 547 19.59 -11.42 -13.04
CA PRO A 547 20.43 -10.24 -12.85
C PRO A 547 20.04 -9.48 -11.58
N ALA A 548 21.05 -8.94 -10.88
CA ALA A 548 20.81 -8.13 -9.70
C ALA A 548 19.99 -6.88 -10.06
N TYR A 549 19.10 -6.48 -9.15
CA TYR A 549 18.39 -5.22 -9.26
C TYR A 549 19.38 -4.04 -9.33
N GLY A 550 19.14 -3.08 -10.22
CA GLY A 550 20.08 -1.99 -10.53
C GLY A 550 21.36 -2.42 -11.28
N GLY A 551 21.50 -3.71 -11.62
CA GLY A 551 22.73 -4.34 -12.08
C GLY A 551 22.92 -4.47 -13.59
N VAL A 552 22.22 -3.77 -14.48
CA VAL A 552 22.48 -3.71 -15.94
C VAL A 552 21.88 -2.38 -16.46
N GLY A 553 22.57 -1.35 -16.97
CA GLY A 553 23.72 -1.40 -17.87
C GLY A 553 23.26 -1.68 -19.30
N THR A 554 22.44 -0.81 -19.91
CA THR A 554 22.18 -0.72 -21.37
C THR A 554 22.38 -2.04 -22.11
N MET A 555 21.31 -2.81 -22.35
CA MET A 555 21.38 -3.82 -23.39
C MET A 555 21.78 -3.13 -24.70
N ASP A 556 23.05 -3.32 -25.09
CA ASP A 556 23.62 -2.97 -26.38
C ASP A 556 22.79 -3.65 -27.46
N ARG A 557 21.73 -2.98 -27.91
CA ARG A 557 21.17 -3.22 -29.25
C ARG A 557 22.20 -2.68 -30.22
N GLU A 558 23.02 -3.58 -30.75
CA GLU A 558 23.96 -3.36 -31.84
C GLU A 558 23.37 -2.40 -32.88
N ARG A 559 23.78 -1.13 -32.82
CA ARG A 559 23.55 -0.16 -33.89
C ARG A 559 24.89 0.34 -34.37
N ASP A 560 25.12 0.01 -35.64
CA ASP A 560 26.27 0.30 -36.47
C ASP A 560 26.77 1.74 -36.35
N GLY A 561 28.07 1.91 -36.54
CA GLY A 561 28.88 2.98 -35.95
C GLY A 561 28.65 4.40 -36.46
N SER A 562 28.96 5.37 -35.60
CA SER A 562 29.91 6.45 -35.93
C SER A 562 30.26 7.25 -34.67
N ASP A 563 31.55 7.43 -34.46
CA ASP A 563 32.18 8.26 -33.43
C ASP A 563 31.59 9.68 -33.36
N GLU A 564 31.32 10.18 -32.15
CA GLU A 564 31.76 11.51 -31.74
C GLU A 564 31.80 11.64 -30.21
N ALA A 565 32.98 11.98 -29.71
CA ALA A 565 33.27 12.17 -28.31
C ALA A 565 32.89 13.59 -27.86
N GLY A 566 32.17 13.69 -26.75
CA GLY A 566 32.08 14.92 -25.96
C GLY A 566 30.74 15.08 -25.25
N ASP A 567 30.72 14.89 -23.93
CA ASP A 567 30.45 15.97 -22.95
C ASP A 567 30.27 15.34 -21.55
N ARG A 568 31.22 15.59 -20.65
CA ARG A 568 31.11 15.24 -19.22
C ARG A 568 30.82 16.54 -18.49
N GLY A 569 29.54 16.85 -18.31
CA GLY A 569 29.09 18.06 -17.65
C GLY A 569 27.57 18.21 -17.70
N ARG A 570 26.82 17.20 -17.21
CA ARG A 570 25.35 17.29 -17.16
C ARG A 570 24.69 16.45 -16.06
N VAL A 571 25.45 16.03 -15.04
CA VAL A 571 24.93 15.16 -13.97
C VAL A 571 24.29 16.00 -12.85
N ASP A 572 24.80 17.19 -12.57
CA ASP A 572 24.40 18.03 -11.41
C ASP A 572 23.02 18.70 -11.55
N GLU A 573 22.61 19.09 -12.76
CA GLU A 573 21.29 19.74 -12.98
C GLU A 573 20.13 18.71 -12.98
N GLY A 574 20.42 17.45 -13.31
CA GLY A 574 19.43 16.37 -13.36
C GLY A 574 19.08 15.80 -11.98
N GLU A 575 20.05 15.72 -11.07
CA GLU A 575 19.82 15.27 -9.68
C GLU A 575 18.99 16.29 -8.91
N HIS A 576 19.32 17.58 -8.99
CA HIS A 576 18.53 18.61 -8.32
C HIS A 576 17.10 18.77 -8.87
N GLU A 577 16.88 18.56 -10.16
CA GLU A 577 15.52 18.59 -10.74
C GLU A 577 14.72 17.33 -10.36
N ARG A 578 15.40 16.17 -10.20
CA ARG A 578 14.79 14.93 -9.68
C ARG A 578 14.45 15.02 -8.20
N GLU A 579 15.37 15.51 -7.37
CA GLU A 579 15.15 15.75 -5.93
C GLU A 579 14.00 16.73 -5.71
N ARG A 580 13.92 17.81 -6.49
CA ARG A 580 12.82 18.77 -6.40
C ARG A 580 11.48 18.17 -6.81
N LYS A 581 11.44 17.40 -7.91
CA LYS A 581 10.21 16.72 -8.36
C LYS A 581 9.76 15.62 -7.40
N ARG A 582 10.71 14.91 -6.78
CA ARG A 582 10.46 13.95 -5.71
C ARG A 582 9.86 14.66 -4.49
N SER A 583 10.48 15.77 -4.05
CA SER A 583 9.97 16.55 -2.92
C SER A 583 8.57 17.11 -3.13
N GLU A 584 8.25 17.66 -4.30
CA GLU A 584 6.90 18.17 -4.61
C GLU A 584 5.84 17.03 -4.69
N ALA A 585 6.24 15.83 -5.15
CA ALA A 585 5.37 14.66 -5.20
C ALA A 585 5.13 14.05 -3.80
N ASP A 586 6.17 13.98 -2.98
CA ASP A 586 6.10 13.46 -1.61
C ASP A 586 5.15 14.29 -0.75
N ASP A 587 5.10 15.61 -0.93
CA ASP A 587 4.18 16.51 -0.22
C ASP A 587 2.70 16.22 -0.55
N ASP A 588 2.37 16.03 -1.84
CA ASP A 588 0.99 15.71 -2.29
C ASP A 588 0.55 14.33 -1.77
N VAL A 589 1.43 13.32 -1.85
CA VAL A 589 1.13 11.98 -1.35
C VAL A 589 1.01 11.97 0.18
N THR A 590 1.88 12.70 0.88
CA THR A 590 1.83 12.82 2.35
C THR A 590 0.51 13.43 2.82
N GLU A 591 0.06 14.53 2.22
CA GLU A 591 -1.21 15.17 2.58
C GLU A 591 -2.38 14.19 2.39
N ARG A 592 -2.36 13.41 1.30
CA ARG A 592 -3.39 12.40 1.01
C ARG A 592 -3.37 11.21 1.95
N LEU A 593 -2.20 10.71 2.32
CA LEU A 593 -2.07 9.61 3.29
C LEU A 593 -2.60 10.00 4.66
N ALA A 594 -2.33 11.24 5.09
CA ALA A 594 -2.89 11.79 6.32
C ALA A 594 -4.42 11.95 6.21
N ASP A 595 -4.91 12.45 5.08
CA ASP A 595 -6.34 12.57 4.84
C ASP A 595 -7.02 11.21 4.73
N LEU A 596 -6.36 10.17 4.24
CA LEU A 596 -6.90 8.80 4.18
C LEU A 596 -6.86 8.08 5.53
N GLY A 597 -6.24 8.65 6.56
CA GLY A 597 -6.14 8.12 7.92
C GLY A 597 -5.05 7.07 8.12
N TYR A 598 -4.15 6.90 7.14
CA TYR A 598 -2.98 6.04 7.32
C TYR A 598 -1.89 6.70 8.19
N MET A 599 -1.92 8.04 8.33
CA MET A 599 -0.97 8.84 9.15
C MET A 599 -1.72 9.91 9.98
N ASN A 600 -1.46 10.03 11.30
CA ASN A 600 -2.30 10.81 12.26
C ASN A 600 -1.60 11.97 13.00
#